data_AF-A0A969AXI9-F1
#
_entry.id   AF-A0A969AXI9-F1
#
_cell.length_a   1.000
_cell.length_b   1.000
_cell.length_c   1.000
_cell.angle_alpha   90.00
_cell.angle_beta   90.00
_cell.angle_gamma   90.00
#
_symmetry.space_group_name_H-M   'P 1'
#
loop_
_entity.id
_entity.type
_entity.pdbx_description
1 polymer ?
#
loop_
_entity_poly.entity_id
_entity_poly.type
_entity_poly.pdbx_seq_one_letter_code
_entity_poly.pdbx_strand_id
1 'polypeptide(L)'
;MAELPQVLAQANNRQSEIERLWQQGLEAFDSSQFREAITAWEQALDIYRTAGSREGEGFILNFLGAAYSNLGRYEQAIGLYEEAITIARETGDRTEEGRALGNLALAYDDLGQYEQAIDLYEEAIAIAREVGNRVGEGINQGNLGLAYASLGQ
;
A
#
# COMPACT_ATOMS: atom_id res chain seq x y z
N MET A 1 13.69 -33.81 19.54
CA MET A 1 12.78 -33.08 20.44
C MET A 1 13.45 -31.76 20.86
N ALA A 2 13.55 -30.80 19.95
CA ALA A 2 14.23 -29.53 20.24
C ALA A 2 13.48 -28.37 19.57
N GLU A 3 12.18 -28.15 19.84
CA GLU A 3 11.40 -27.36 18.86
C GLU A 3 10.38 -26.34 19.38
N LEU A 4 10.03 -26.26 20.67
CA LEU A 4 9.03 -25.26 21.12
C LEU A 4 9.63 -23.91 21.60
N PRO A 5 10.67 -23.87 22.46
CA PRO A 5 11.18 -22.59 22.97
C PRO A 5 11.93 -21.76 21.91
N GLN A 6 12.64 -22.44 21.00
CA GLN A 6 13.52 -21.79 20.02
C GLN A 6 12.73 -21.18 18.85
N VAL A 7 11.66 -21.84 18.42
CA VAL A 7 10.74 -21.34 17.38
C VAL A 7 9.97 -20.11 17.88
N LEU A 8 9.48 -20.14 19.13
CA LEU A 8 8.81 -18.98 19.73
C LEU A 8 9.75 -17.79 19.91
N ALA A 9 11.00 -18.02 20.33
CA ALA A 9 12.01 -16.95 20.43
C ALA A 9 12.35 -16.35 19.06
N GLN A 10 12.46 -17.16 18.01
CA GLN A 10 12.75 -16.69 16.66
C GLN A 10 11.57 -15.96 16.01
N ALA A 11 10.33 -16.39 16.29
CA ALA A 11 9.12 -15.67 15.87
C ALA A 11 9.01 -14.30 16.58
N ASN A 12 9.24 -14.26 17.90
CA ASN A 12 9.23 -13.01 18.65
C ASN A 12 10.32 -12.03 18.18
N ASN A 13 11.49 -12.54 17.80
CA ASN A 13 12.55 -11.71 17.24
C ASN A 13 12.14 -11.11 15.88
N ARG A 14 11.57 -11.92 14.98
CA ARG A 14 11.08 -11.45 13.67
C ARG A 14 9.97 -10.40 13.81
N GLN A 15 9.04 -10.59 14.73
CA GLN A 15 7.96 -9.63 14.97
C GLN A 15 8.51 -8.30 15.49
N SER A 16 9.44 -8.35 16.45
CA SER A 16 10.11 -7.14 16.97
C SER A 16 10.91 -6.41 15.89
N GLU A 17 11.52 -7.16 14.97
CA GLU A 17 12.26 -6.60 13.84
C GLU A 17 11.35 -5.93 12.81
N ILE A 18 10.22 -6.56 12.46
CA ILE A 18 9.18 -5.96 11.60
C ILE A 18 8.70 -4.65 12.20
N GLU A 19 8.37 -4.63 13.49
CA GLU A 19 7.89 -3.42 14.18
C GLU A 19 8.94 -2.30 14.15
N ARG A 20 10.20 -2.64 14.36
CA ARG A 20 11.32 -1.68 14.25
C ARG A 20 11.42 -1.11 12.83
N LEU A 21 11.43 -1.98 11.80
CA LEU A 21 11.56 -1.58 10.40
C LEU A 21 10.34 -0.74 9.96
N TRP A 22 9.16 -1.11 10.42
CA TRP A 22 7.93 -0.38 10.20
C TRP A 22 8.03 1.06 10.73
N GLN A 23 8.42 1.22 11.99
CA GLN A 23 8.57 2.55 12.62
C GLN A 23 9.67 3.38 11.94
N GLN A 24 10.80 2.77 11.59
CA GLN A 24 11.87 3.46 10.85
C GLN A 24 11.39 3.95 9.49
N GLY A 25 10.63 3.12 8.78
CA GLY A 25 10.10 3.51 7.48
C GLY A 25 9.05 4.62 7.59
N LEU A 26 8.18 4.59 8.60
CA LEU A 26 7.24 5.68 8.88
C LEU A 26 7.96 6.99 9.21
N GLU A 27 8.92 6.98 10.14
CA GLU A 27 9.68 8.18 10.53
C GLU A 27 10.43 8.79 9.35
N ALA A 28 11.05 7.94 8.52
CA ALA A 28 11.71 8.35 7.30
C ALA A 28 10.70 8.95 6.30
N PHE A 29 9.55 8.32 6.10
CA PHE A 29 8.50 8.80 5.19
C PHE A 29 7.94 10.16 5.62
N ASP A 30 7.63 10.33 6.91
CA ASP A 30 7.14 11.58 7.48
C ASP A 30 8.17 12.72 7.36
N SER A 31 9.46 12.36 7.34
CA SER A 31 10.58 13.30 7.13
C SER A 31 10.93 13.49 5.65
N SER A 32 10.10 12.98 4.71
CA SER A 32 10.35 12.97 3.26
C SER A 32 11.63 12.25 2.83
N GLN A 33 12.20 11.40 3.69
CA GLN A 33 13.36 10.56 3.42
C GLN A 33 12.93 9.24 2.75
N PHE A 34 12.25 9.35 1.61
CA PHE A 34 11.56 8.21 0.96
C PHE A 34 12.48 7.04 0.60
N ARG A 35 13.75 7.29 0.28
CA ARG A 35 14.72 6.21 0.01
C ARG A 35 15.04 5.37 1.25
N GLU A 36 15.07 6.01 2.42
CA GLU A 36 15.28 5.32 3.70
C GLU A 36 14.03 4.55 4.08
N ALA A 37 12.84 5.13 3.86
CA ALA A 37 11.57 4.44 4.03
C ALA A 37 11.48 3.17 3.18
N ILE A 38 11.83 3.26 1.89
CA ILE A 38 11.91 2.12 0.97
C ILE A 38 12.86 1.05 1.52
N THR A 39 14.06 1.45 1.95
CA THR A 39 15.06 0.49 2.46
C THR A 39 14.55 -0.27 3.69
N ALA A 40 13.84 0.40 4.60
CA ALA A 40 13.28 -0.23 5.79
C ALA A 40 12.10 -1.16 5.45
N TRP A 41 11.20 -0.70 4.59
CA TRP A 41 10.01 -1.46 4.21
C TRP A 41 10.31 -2.64 3.26
N GLU A 42 11.35 -2.57 2.43
CA GLU A 42 11.84 -3.72 1.63
C GLU A 42 12.37 -4.84 2.54
N GLN A 43 13.06 -4.49 3.64
CA GLN A 43 13.48 -5.49 4.63
C GLN A 43 12.27 -6.10 5.34
N ALA A 44 11.28 -5.30 5.73
CA ALA A 44 10.06 -5.81 6.37
C ALA A 44 9.29 -6.75 5.41
N LEU A 45 9.22 -6.39 4.12
CA LEU A 45 8.62 -7.21 3.07
C LEU A 45 9.26 -8.60 2.96
N ASP A 46 10.60 -8.67 2.99
CA ASP A 46 11.32 -9.96 2.96
C ASP A 46 10.96 -10.85 4.16
N ILE A 47 10.83 -10.25 5.35
CA ILE A 47 10.43 -10.98 6.55
C ILE A 47 8.98 -11.48 6.43
N TYR A 48 8.03 -10.64 5.97
CA TYR A 48 6.64 -11.05 5.76
C TYR A 48 6.52 -12.20 4.76
N ARG A 49 7.23 -12.12 3.63
CA ARG A 49 7.29 -13.18 2.61
C ARG A 49 7.87 -14.48 3.17
N THR A 50 8.99 -14.40 3.88
CA THR A 50 9.63 -15.57 4.51
C THR A 50 8.79 -16.18 5.63
N ALA A 51 7.99 -15.36 6.31
CA ALA A 51 7.03 -15.82 7.32
C ALA A 51 5.72 -16.36 6.72
N GLY A 52 5.47 -16.15 5.42
CA GLY A 52 4.22 -16.50 4.76
C GLY A 52 3.03 -15.63 5.18
N SER A 53 3.28 -14.43 5.72
CA SER A 53 2.22 -13.50 6.12
C SER A 53 1.75 -12.71 4.91
N ARG A 54 0.70 -13.20 4.26
CA ARG A 54 0.14 -12.56 3.06
C ARG A 54 -0.46 -11.19 3.38
N GLU A 55 -1.16 -11.05 4.51
CA GLU A 55 -1.71 -9.77 4.98
C GLU A 55 -0.62 -8.71 5.20
N GLY A 56 0.47 -9.07 5.88
CA GLY A 56 1.60 -8.16 6.12
C GLY A 56 2.35 -7.78 4.84
N GLU A 57 2.46 -8.72 3.90
CA GLU A 57 3.01 -8.49 2.57
C GLU A 57 2.19 -7.44 1.80
N GLY A 58 0.87 -7.61 1.70
CA GLY A 58 0.01 -6.65 1.00
C GLY A 58 0.03 -5.27 1.64
N PHE A 59 -0.02 -5.23 2.98
CA PHE A 59 0.07 -3.99 3.74
C PHE A 59 1.35 -3.22 3.41
N ILE A 60 2.53 -3.86 3.50
CA ILE A 60 3.81 -3.17 3.30
C ILE A 60 4.07 -2.79 1.84
N LEU A 61 3.57 -3.57 0.88
CA LEU A 61 3.65 -3.25 -0.56
C LEU A 61 2.94 -1.92 -0.87
N ASN A 62 1.80 -1.66 -0.24
CA ASN A 62 1.09 -0.39 -0.42
C ASN A 62 1.91 0.81 0.11
N PHE A 63 2.64 0.66 1.21
CA PHE A 63 3.53 1.71 1.72
C PHE A 63 4.76 1.92 0.83
N LEU A 64 5.36 0.83 0.33
CA LEU A 64 6.42 0.93 -0.66
C LEU A 64 5.94 1.69 -1.89
N GLY A 65 4.77 1.32 -2.44
CA GLY A 65 4.15 2.02 -3.56
C GLY A 65 4.06 3.53 -3.31
N ALA A 66 3.59 3.95 -2.13
CA ALA A 66 3.49 5.36 -1.76
C ALA A 66 4.85 6.06 -1.74
N ALA A 67 5.90 5.41 -1.22
CA ALA A 67 7.25 5.97 -1.23
C ALA A 67 7.84 6.09 -2.64
N TYR A 68 7.58 5.11 -3.52
CA TYR A 68 7.98 5.20 -4.92
C TYR A 68 7.22 6.31 -5.68
N SER A 69 5.91 6.47 -5.45
CA SER A 69 5.12 7.59 -5.99
C SER A 69 5.68 8.94 -5.56
N ASN A 70 6.01 9.12 -4.27
CA ASN A 70 6.60 10.37 -3.76
C ASN A 70 7.99 10.69 -4.36
N LEU A 71 8.68 9.70 -4.92
CA LEU A 71 9.92 9.89 -5.68
C LEU A 71 9.69 10.12 -7.18
N GLY A 72 8.44 10.20 -7.63
CA GLY A 72 8.06 10.32 -9.05
C GLY A 72 8.29 9.03 -9.85
N ARG A 73 8.43 7.88 -9.18
CA ARG A 73 8.68 6.56 -9.81
C ARG A 73 7.36 5.79 -9.95
N TYR A 74 6.41 6.37 -10.68
CA TYR A 74 5.02 5.92 -10.72
C TYR A 74 4.86 4.51 -11.30
N GLU A 75 5.62 4.13 -12.32
CA GLU A 75 5.55 2.79 -12.91
C GLU A 75 5.93 1.69 -11.92
N GLN A 76 6.83 1.98 -10.98
CA GLN A 76 7.19 1.03 -9.93
C GLN A 76 6.17 1.01 -8.81
N ALA A 77 5.60 2.17 -8.48
CA ALA A 77 4.50 2.24 -7.53
C ALA A 77 3.28 1.44 -8.02
N ILE A 78 2.94 1.55 -9.31
CA ILE A 78 1.84 0.81 -9.96
C ILE A 78 1.98 -0.69 -9.72
N GLY A 79 3.14 -1.28 -10.05
CA GLY A 79 3.34 -2.72 -9.85
C GLY A 79 3.21 -3.17 -8.39
N LEU A 80 3.63 -2.32 -7.43
CA LEU A 80 3.50 -2.59 -6.00
C LEU A 80 2.03 -2.51 -5.55
N TYR A 81 1.28 -1.52 -6.03
CA TYR A 81 -0.15 -1.41 -5.72
C TYR A 81 -0.97 -2.55 -6.34
N GLU A 82 -0.68 -2.96 -7.58
CA GLU A 82 -1.33 -4.10 -8.22
C GLU A 82 -1.09 -5.40 -7.44
N GLU A 83 0.13 -5.62 -6.95
CA GLU A 83 0.45 -6.76 -6.08
C GLU A 83 -0.30 -6.67 -4.74
N ALA A 84 -0.35 -5.49 -4.11
CA ALA A 84 -1.09 -5.26 -2.87
C ALA A 84 -2.60 -5.48 -3.04
N ILE A 85 -3.20 -5.04 -4.15
CA ILE A 85 -4.61 -5.27 -4.50
C ILE A 85 -4.88 -6.76 -4.65
N THR A 86 -4.02 -7.47 -5.38
CA THR A 86 -4.13 -8.93 -5.57
C THR A 86 -4.16 -9.64 -4.22
N ILE A 87 -3.25 -9.28 -3.33
CA ILE A 87 -3.17 -9.82 -1.98
C ILE A 87 -4.43 -9.52 -1.17
N ALA A 88 -4.88 -8.27 -1.15
CA ALA A 88 -6.06 -7.88 -0.40
C ALA A 88 -7.33 -8.59 -0.89
N ARG A 89 -7.42 -8.88 -2.20
CA ARG A 89 -8.47 -9.75 -2.78
C ARG A 89 -8.34 -11.19 -2.30
N GLU A 90 -7.12 -11.74 -2.28
CA GLU A 90 -6.85 -13.10 -1.80
C GLU A 90 -7.20 -13.29 -0.32
N THR A 91 -6.89 -12.31 0.52
CA THR A 91 -7.16 -12.37 1.97
C THR A 91 -8.55 -11.88 2.35
N GLY A 92 -9.26 -11.22 1.44
CA GLY A 92 -10.57 -10.61 1.70
C GLY A 92 -10.50 -9.31 2.50
N ASP A 93 -9.34 -8.66 2.57
CA ASP A 93 -9.20 -7.36 3.24
C ASP A 93 -9.79 -6.25 2.37
N ARG A 94 -11.07 -5.92 2.64
CA ARG A 94 -11.73 -4.84 1.90
C ARG A 94 -11.18 -3.46 2.16
N THR A 95 -10.59 -3.23 3.32
CA THR A 95 -10.04 -1.91 3.63
C THR A 95 -8.77 -1.66 2.82
N GLU A 96 -7.90 -2.67 2.74
CA GLU A 96 -6.60 -2.56 2.09
C GLU A 96 -6.69 -2.48 0.56
N GLU A 97 -7.55 -3.27 -0.12
CA GLU A 97 -7.68 -3.09 -1.58
C GLU A 97 -8.32 -1.74 -1.92
N GLY A 98 -9.26 -1.22 -1.11
CA GLY A 98 -9.81 0.13 -1.37
C GLY A 98 -8.74 1.22 -1.27
N ARG A 99 -7.83 1.09 -0.29
CA ARG A 99 -6.69 2.00 -0.13
C ARG A 99 -5.71 1.87 -1.30
N ALA A 100 -5.35 0.66 -1.69
CA ALA A 100 -4.41 0.41 -2.79
C ALA A 100 -4.98 0.82 -4.15
N LEU A 101 -6.27 0.63 -4.41
CA LEU A 101 -6.95 1.10 -5.63
C LEU A 101 -6.91 2.63 -5.74
N GLY A 102 -7.22 3.36 -4.66
CA GLY A 102 -7.14 4.82 -4.66
C GLY A 102 -5.73 5.35 -4.92
N ASN A 103 -4.71 4.67 -4.37
CA ASN A 103 -3.31 5.01 -4.61
C ASN A 103 -2.86 4.66 -6.04
N LEU A 104 -3.34 3.53 -6.59
CA LEU A 104 -3.09 3.14 -7.97
C LEU A 104 -3.73 4.14 -8.95
N ALA A 105 -4.97 4.56 -8.68
CA ALA A 105 -5.65 5.60 -9.43
C ALA A 105 -4.85 6.90 -9.45
N LEU A 106 -4.33 7.32 -8.29
CA LEU A 106 -3.49 8.51 -8.19
C LEU A 106 -2.19 8.38 -9.01
N ALA A 107 -1.54 7.22 -8.99
CA ALA A 107 -0.34 7.00 -9.79
C ALA A 107 -0.63 7.07 -11.31
N TYR A 108 -1.80 6.60 -11.75
CA TYR A 108 -2.23 6.77 -13.15
C TYR A 108 -2.59 8.21 -13.49
N ASP A 109 -3.24 8.93 -12.58
CA ASP A 109 -3.56 10.36 -12.71
C ASP A 109 -2.27 11.20 -12.86
N ASP A 110 -1.26 10.92 -12.04
CA ASP A 110 0.07 11.56 -12.10
C ASP A 110 0.81 11.29 -13.42
N LEU A 111 0.52 10.16 -14.09
CA LEU A 111 1.02 9.83 -15.43
C LEU A 111 0.17 10.42 -16.56
N GLY A 112 -0.92 11.13 -16.25
CA GLY A 112 -1.85 11.68 -17.22
C GLY A 112 -2.80 10.65 -17.84
N GLN A 113 -2.92 9.46 -17.25
CA GLN A 113 -3.79 8.38 -17.70
C GLN A 113 -5.16 8.49 -17.02
N TYR A 114 -5.84 9.60 -17.27
CA TYR A 114 -7.03 10.02 -16.52
C TYR A 114 -8.19 9.05 -16.62
N GLU A 115 -8.45 8.44 -17.78
CA GLU A 115 -9.52 7.46 -17.94
C GLU A 115 -9.32 6.23 -17.03
N GLN A 116 -8.09 5.72 -16.95
CA GLN A 116 -7.76 4.59 -16.07
C GLN A 116 -7.86 4.99 -14.59
N ALA A 117 -7.42 6.20 -14.25
CA ALA A 117 -7.54 6.73 -12.90
C ALA A 117 -9.00 6.86 -12.46
N ILE A 118 -9.89 7.34 -13.34
CA ILE A 118 -11.33 7.48 -13.10
C ILE A 118 -11.95 6.14 -12.73
N ASP A 119 -11.74 5.09 -13.55
CA ASP A 119 -12.30 3.76 -13.29
C ASP A 119 -11.87 3.22 -11.92
N LEU A 120 -10.60 3.41 -11.57
CA LEU A 120 -10.04 2.95 -10.30
C LEU A 120 -10.53 3.78 -9.10
N TYR A 121 -10.69 5.10 -9.24
CA TYR A 121 -11.28 5.94 -8.19
C TYR A 121 -12.72 5.54 -7.92
N GLU A 122 -13.51 5.23 -8.95
CA GLU A 122 -14.90 4.76 -8.78
C GLU A 122 -14.95 3.43 -8.02
N GLU A 123 -14.05 2.49 -8.34
CA GLU A 123 -13.93 1.21 -7.63
C GLU A 123 -13.53 1.43 -6.15
N ALA A 124 -12.53 2.29 -5.90
CA ALA A 124 -12.09 2.65 -4.55
C ALA A 124 -13.21 3.31 -3.73
N ILE A 125 -14.03 4.17 -4.35
CA ILE A 125 -15.21 4.80 -3.71
C ILE A 125 -16.26 3.76 -3.34
N ALA A 126 -16.54 2.80 -4.23
CA ALA A 126 -17.51 1.75 -3.97
C ALA A 126 -17.09 0.92 -2.75
N ILE A 127 -15.83 0.53 -2.67
CA ILE A 127 -15.26 -0.19 -1.53
C ILE A 127 -15.27 0.68 -0.26
N ALA A 128 -14.87 1.95 -0.35
CA ALA A 128 -14.87 2.85 0.79
C ALA A 128 -16.27 2.98 1.42
N ARG A 129 -17.32 2.98 0.59
CA ARG A 129 -18.72 2.94 1.06
C ARG A 129 -19.07 1.61 1.71
N GLU A 130 -18.66 0.49 1.12
CA GLU A 130 -18.90 -0.86 1.64
C GLU A 130 -18.33 -1.01 3.06
N VAL A 131 -17.09 -0.58 3.28
CA VAL A 131 -16.40 -0.71 4.59
C VAL A 131 -16.67 0.46 5.54
N GLY A 132 -17.47 1.45 5.13
CA GLY A 132 -17.79 2.64 5.93
C GLY A 132 -16.64 3.63 6.12
N ASN A 133 -15.59 3.57 5.29
CA ASN A 133 -14.46 4.51 5.30
C ASN A 133 -14.83 5.85 4.64
N ARG A 134 -15.51 6.72 5.40
CA ARG A 134 -15.98 8.02 4.88
C ARG A 134 -14.85 8.97 4.47
N VAL A 135 -13.69 8.88 5.13
CA VAL A 135 -12.52 9.71 4.81
C VAL A 135 -11.96 9.27 3.46
N GLY A 136 -11.76 7.97 3.25
CA GLY A 136 -11.32 7.41 1.98
C GLY A 136 -12.29 7.71 0.84
N GLU A 137 -13.60 7.64 1.08
CA GLU A 137 -14.60 8.03 0.08
C GLU A 137 -14.41 9.49 -0.36
N GLY A 138 -14.29 10.42 0.60
CA GLY A 138 -14.13 11.85 0.30
C GLY A 138 -12.83 12.16 -0.46
N ILE A 139 -11.73 11.52 -0.11
CA ILE A 139 -10.45 11.66 -0.82
C ILE A 139 -10.58 11.23 -2.28
N ASN A 140 -11.10 10.01 -2.51
CA ASN A 140 -11.24 9.49 -3.87
C ASN A 140 -12.25 10.30 -4.69
N GLN A 141 -13.33 10.81 -4.09
CA GLN A 141 -14.28 11.71 -4.78
C GLN A 141 -13.63 13.03 -5.21
N GLY A 142 -12.80 13.61 -4.34
CA GLY A 142 -12.05 14.83 -4.67
C GLY A 142 -11.12 14.59 -5.84
N ASN A 143 -10.33 13.52 -5.80
CA ASN A 143 -9.41 13.18 -6.87
C ASN A 143 -10.12 12.80 -8.17
N LEU A 144 -11.24 12.08 -8.11
CA LEU A 144 -12.07 11.78 -9.27
C LEU A 144 -12.54 13.06 -9.97
N GLY A 145 -12.97 14.07 -9.21
CA GLY A 145 -13.35 15.37 -9.76
C GLY A 145 -12.18 16.09 -10.45
N LEU A 146 -10.98 15.99 -9.91
CA LEU A 146 -9.77 16.51 -10.55
C LEU A 146 -9.44 15.76 -11.85
N ALA A 147 -9.56 14.43 -11.85
CA ALA A 147 -9.31 13.60 -13.03
C ALA A 147 -10.28 13.95 -14.17
N TYR A 148 -11.58 14.12 -13.89
CA TYR A 148 -12.54 14.61 -14.88
C TYR A 148 -12.18 16.00 -15.43
N ALA A 149 -11.81 16.93 -14.54
CA ALA A 149 -11.40 18.27 -14.95
C ALA A 149 -10.16 18.24 -15.86
N SER A 150 -9.18 17.37 -15.55
CA SER A 150 -7.98 17.15 -16.38
C SER A 150 -8.30 16.52 -17.73
N LEU A 151 -9.29 15.63 -17.77
CA LEU A 151 -9.82 15.03 -19.01
C LEU A 151 -10.66 16.03 -19.85
N GLY A 152 -11.04 17.17 -19.27
CA GLY A 152 -11.86 18.20 -19.90
C GLY A 152 -13.35 17.87 -19.90
N GLN A 153 -13.81 17.09 -18.90
CA GLN A 153 -15.20 16.66 -18.73
C GLN A 153 -15.83 17.26 -17.47
#